data_AF-A0A970IKK7-F1
#
_entry.id   AF-A0A970IKK7-F1
#
_cell.length_a   1.000
_cell.length_b   1.000
_cell.length_c   1.000
_cell.angle_alpha   90.00
_cell.angle_beta   90.00
_cell.angle_gamma   90.00
#
_symmetry.space_group_name_H-M   'P 1'
#
loop_
_entity.id
_entity.type
_entity.pdbx_description
1 polymer ?
#
loop_
_entity_poly.entity_id
_entity_poly.type
_entity_poly.pdbx_seq_one_letter_code
_entity_poly.pdbx_strand_id
1 'polypeptide(L)'
;MELFRTMLLSELRNILRERMTVLMLFMPLAMGVVIRVLIEREIVEGDVLGVLAVVCALLAGFMYGALAGFSLLDDRDDQVLLSIGISPYPLWAYVWFKVGFSFLLAIGAGVALIALSGAVPMGTGDMVLVSIASAAQVPIVAFLVNAFATNKVEGFVTMKATGFLLLFPIGGYFFLDAKEWLFAIAPGHWAAKAVQRS
;
A
#
# COMPACT_ATOMS: atom_id res chain seq x y z
N MET A 1 25.80 10.85 5.77
CA MET A 1 25.20 11.51 4.58
C MET A 1 25.45 10.67 3.31
N GLU A 2 26.66 10.16 3.09
CA GLU A 2 27.01 9.24 1.99
C GLU A 2 26.16 7.95 1.97
N LEU A 3 26.00 7.25 3.10
CA LEU A 3 25.28 5.95 3.14
C LEU A 3 23.79 6.07 2.77
N PHE A 4 23.08 7.04 3.36
CA PHE A 4 21.66 7.30 3.04
C PHE A 4 21.48 7.59 1.54
N ARG A 5 22.40 8.36 0.96
CA ARG A 5 22.42 8.63 -0.47
C ARG A 5 22.64 7.35 -1.28
N THR A 6 23.56 6.48 -0.86
CA THR A 6 23.81 5.19 -1.53
C THR A 6 22.58 4.29 -1.49
N MET A 7 21.90 4.21 -0.34
CA MET A 7 20.66 3.42 -0.19
C MET A 7 19.52 4.00 -1.03
N LEU A 8 19.36 5.32 -1.04
CA LEU A 8 18.37 5.97 -1.89
C LEU A 8 18.63 5.72 -3.37
N LEU A 9 19.89 5.82 -3.80
CA LEU A 9 20.28 5.54 -5.18
C LEU A 9 20.08 4.07 -5.55
N SER A 10 20.35 3.14 -4.64
CA SER A 10 20.07 1.72 -4.88
C SER A 10 18.58 1.46 -5.02
N GLU A 11 17.74 2.01 -4.13
CA GLU A 11 16.28 1.86 -4.22
C GLU A 11 15.71 2.49 -5.50
N LEU A 12 16.13 3.72 -5.84
CA LEU A 12 15.69 4.39 -7.07
C LEU A 12 16.11 3.60 -8.32
N ARG A 13 17.31 2.99 -8.32
CA ARG A 13 17.75 2.13 -9.42
C ARG A 13 16.94 0.83 -9.46
N ASN A 14 16.59 0.27 -8.31
CA ASN A 14 15.79 -0.95 -8.23
C ASN A 14 14.36 -0.74 -8.73
N ILE A 15 13.76 0.44 -8.54
CA ILE A 15 12.40 0.76 -9.04
C ILE A 15 12.23 0.38 -10.51
N LEU A 16 13.19 0.76 -11.37
CA LEU A 16 13.10 0.55 -12.81
C LEU A 16 13.68 -0.80 -13.25
N ARG A 17 14.54 -1.40 -12.44
CA ARG A 17 15.22 -2.65 -12.75
C ARG A 17 14.36 -3.87 -12.40
N GLU A 18 13.60 -3.78 -11.31
CA GLU A 18 12.81 -4.88 -10.80
C GLU A 18 11.41 -4.87 -11.41
N ARG A 19 11.09 -5.95 -12.14
CA ARG A 19 9.81 -6.10 -12.85
C ARG A 19 8.60 -5.94 -11.92
N MET A 20 8.71 -6.42 -10.68
CA MET A 20 7.64 -6.33 -9.68
C MET A 20 7.39 -4.87 -9.27
N THR A 21 8.44 -4.11 -9.00
CA THR A 21 8.34 -2.70 -8.60
C THR A 21 7.79 -1.84 -9.73
N VAL A 22 8.26 -2.06 -10.97
CA VAL A 22 7.70 -1.40 -12.17
C VAL A 22 6.21 -1.70 -12.30
N LEU A 23 5.82 -2.98 -12.20
CA LEU A 23 4.41 -3.37 -12.28
C LEU A 23 3.58 -2.66 -11.20
N MET A 24 4.06 -2.64 -9.95
CA MET A 24 3.35 -2.01 -8.84
C MET A 24 3.30 -0.48 -8.94
N LEU A 25 4.23 0.16 -9.65
CA LEU A 25 4.18 1.60 -9.93
C LEU A 25 3.11 1.95 -10.96
N PHE A 26 3.01 1.17 -12.04
CA PHE A 26 2.06 1.44 -13.13
C PHE A 26 0.66 0.90 -12.84
N MET A 27 0.52 -0.15 -12.04
CA MET A 27 -0.76 -0.82 -11.82
C MET A 27 -1.82 0.10 -11.17
N PRO A 28 -1.53 0.90 -10.12
CA PRO A 28 -2.49 1.87 -9.58
C PRO A 28 -2.94 2.89 -10.63
N LEU A 29 -2.04 3.33 -11.51
CA LEU A 29 -2.38 4.26 -12.59
C LEU A 29 -3.32 3.61 -13.61
N ALA A 30 -3.00 2.39 -14.05
CA ALA A 30 -3.83 1.62 -14.97
C ALA A 30 -5.22 1.36 -14.37
N MET A 31 -5.29 0.99 -13.09
CA MET A 31 -6.54 0.77 -12.38
C MET A 31 -7.36 2.06 -12.25
N GLY A 32 -6.74 3.20 -11.96
CA GLY A 32 -7.43 4.48 -11.93
C GLY A 32 -8.10 4.80 -13.27
N VAL A 33 -7.40 4.60 -14.39
CA VAL A 33 -7.97 4.82 -15.72
C VAL A 33 -9.12 3.84 -16.02
N VAL A 34 -8.95 2.55 -15.71
CA VAL A 34 -10.00 1.55 -15.91
C VAL A 34 -11.26 1.89 -15.12
N ILE A 35 -11.10 2.30 -13.86
CA ILE A 35 -12.20 2.69 -12.98
C ILE A 35 -12.93 3.91 -13.53
N ARG A 36 -12.19 4.93 -13.97
CA ARG A 36 -12.79 6.10 -14.61
C ARG A 36 -13.63 5.74 -15.82
N VAL A 37 -13.13 4.85 -16.69
CA VAL A 37 -13.89 4.38 -17.86
C VAL A 37 -15.15 3.62 -17.45
N LEU A 38 -15.12 2.84 -16.37
CA LEU A 38 -16.30 2.14 -15.84
C LEU A 38 -17.36 3.12 -15.33
N ILE A 39 -16.92 4.20 -14.67
CA ILE A 39 -17.80 5.27 -14.16
C ILE A 39 -18.40 6.07 -15.32
N GLU A 40 -17.58 6.52 -16.27
CA GLU A 40 -18.02 7.30 -17.44
C GLU A 40 -18.98 6.54 -18.36
N ARG A 41 -18.96 5.20 -18.30
CA ARG A 41 -19.88 4.34 -19.06
C ARG A 41 -21.14 3.94 -18.28
N GLU A 42 -21.35 4.50 -17.09
CA GLU A 42 -22.51 4.18 -16.23
C GLU A 42 -22.63 2.68 -15.92
N ILE A 43 -21.50 1.96 -15.91
CA ILE A 43 -21.47 0.52 -15.57
C ILE A 43 -21.52 0.33 -14.06
N VAL A 44 -21.04 1.32 -13.31
CA VAL A 44 -20.92 1.27 -11.84
C VAL A 44 -21.66 2.46 -11.24
N GLU A 45 -22.70 2.19 -10.45
CA GLU A 45 -23.54 3.21 -9.82
C GLU A 45 -23.88 2.86 -8.37
N GLY A 46 -24.40 3.85 -7.63
CA GLY A 46 -24.89 3.69 -6.27
C GLY A 46 -23.84 3.14 -5.30
N ASP A 47 -24.22 2.14 -4.50
CA ASP A 47 -23.36 1.53 -3.49
C ASP A 47 -22.10 0.88 -4.09
N VAL A 48 -22.16 0.40 -5.34
CA VAL A 48 -21.02 -0.22 -6.01
C VAL A 48 -19.92 0.82 -6.27
N LEU A 49 -20.31 2.05 -6.63
CA LEU A 49 -19.38 3.17 -6.78
C LEU A 49 -18.70 3.50 -5.45
N GLY A 50 -19.48 3.52 -4.36
CA GLY A 50 -18.97 3.74 -3.00
C GLY A 50 -17.94 2.69 -2.57
N VAL A 51 -18.21 1.41 -2.85
CA VAL A 51 -17.25 0.33 -2.58
C VAL A 51 -16.01 0.49 -3.46
N LEU A 52 -16.16 0.85 -4.73
CA LEU A 52 -15.04 1.05 -5.65
C LEU A 52 -14.15 2.21 -5.22
N ALA A 53 -14.75 3.29 -4.73
CA ALA A 53 -14.08 4.44 -4.12
C ALA A 53 -13.23 4.03 -2.90
N VAL A 54 -13.79 3.22 -1.99
CA VAL A 54 -13.04 2.67 -0.85
C VAL A 54 -11.89 1.78 -1.32
N VAL A 55 -12.14 0.89 -2.28
CA VAL A 55 -11.08 0.04 -2.85
C VAL A 55 -9.96 0.88 -3.45
N CYS A 56 -10.27 1.95 -4.20
CA CYS A 56 -9.26 2.88 -4.74
C CYS A 56 -8.39 3.47 -3.64
N ALA A 57 -8.99 3.95 -2.55
CA ALA A 57 -8.24 4.55 -1.46
C ALA A 57 -7.33 3.54 -0.74
N LEU A 58 -7.74 2.28 -0.62
CA LEU A 58 -7.01 1.26 0.12
C LEU A 58 -5.88 0.60 -0.67
N LEU A 59 -6.07 0.45 -1.98
CA LEU A 59 -5.30 -0.50 -2.77
C LEU A 59 -3.81 -0.14 -2.86
N ALA A 60 -3.49 1.15 -3.01
CA ALA A 60 -2.11 1.60 -3.05
C ALA A 60 -1.34 1.25 -1.76
N GLY A 61 -1.92 1.53 -0.59
CA GLY A 61 -1.31 1.20 0.70
C GLY A 61 -1.00 -0.30 0.84
N PHE A 62 -1.95 -1.15 0.44
CA PHE A 62 -1.76 -2.61 0.44
C PHE A 62 -0.69 -3.08 -0.54
N MET A 63 -0.74 -2.61 -1.80
CA MET A 63 0.21 -3.02 -2.84
C MET A 63 1.65 -2.67 -2.49
N TYR A 64 1.89 -1.47 -1.99
CA TYR A 64 3.23 -1.04 -1.58
C TYR A 64 3.66 -1.64 -0.24
N GLY A 65 2.71 -2.08 0.60
CA GLY A 65 2.99 -2.93 1.75
C GLY A 65 3.48 -4.31 1.35
N ALA A 66 2.86 -4.92 0.34
CA ALA A 66 3.34 -6.14 -0.26
C ALA A 66 4.72 -5.94 -0.90
N LEU A 67 4.92 -4.84 -1.65
CA LEU A 67 6.23 -4.49 -2.23
C LEU A 67 7.33 -4.46 -1.16
N ALA A 68 7.11 -3.71 -0.07
CA ALA A 68 8.06 -3.63 1.04
C ALA A 68 8.28 -5.01 1.69
N GLY A 69 7.20 -5.79 1.87
CA GLY A 69 7.27 -7.13 2.43
C GLY A 69 8.16 -8.06 1.62
N PHE A 70 7.95 -8.13 0.30
CA PHE A 70 8.79 -8.94 -0.59
C PHE A 70 10.20 -8.39 -0.72
N SER A 71 10.38 -7.07 -0.76
CA SER A 71 11.71 -6.47 -0.83
C SER A 71 12.58 -6.84 0.38
N LEU A 72 12.01 -6.85 1.58
CA LEU A 72 12.70 -7.30 2.80
C LEU A 72 12.89 -8.83 2.84
N LEU A 73 11.92 -9.58 2.31
CA LEU A 73 12.00 -11.03 2.23
C LEU A 73 13.13 -11.47 1.30
N ASP A 74 13.29 -10.79 0.16
CA ASP A 74 14.37 -10.98 -0.81
C ASP A 74 15.73 -10.69 -0.17
N ASP A 75 15.87 -9.58 0.57
CA ASP A 75 17.10 -9.26 1.30
C ASP A 75 17.47 -10.34 2.33
N ARG A 76 16.46 -10.92 2.98
CA ARG A 76 16.68 -11.98 3.97
C ARG A 76 17.11 -13.28 3.28
N ASP A 77 16.44 -13.64 2.19
CA ASP A 77 16.79 -14.83 1.39
C ASP A 77 18.22 -14.70 0.84
N ASP A 78 18.60 -13.52 0.35
CA ASP A 78 19.93 -13.22 -0.20
C ASP A 78 21.01 -12.92 0.86
N GLN A 79 20.71 -13.09 2.16
CA GLN A 79 21.64 -12.84 3.28
C GLN A 79 22.17 -11.39 3.35
N VAL A 80 21.47 -10.44 2.73
CA VAL A 80 21.78 -9.00 2.79
C VAL A 80 21.67 -8.49 4.21
N LEU A 81 20.66 -8.93 4.96
CA LEU A 81 20.46 -8.54 6.36
C LEU A 81 21.62 -8.97 7.27
N LEU A 82 22.21 -10.15 7.03
CA LEU A 82 23.40 -10.61 7.75
C LEU A 82 24.63 -9.75 7.43
N SER A 83 24.79 -9.41 6.15
CA SER A 83 25.89 -8.57 5.66
C SER A 83 25.84 -7.17 6.27
N ILE A 84 24.64 -6.62 6.44
CA ILE A 84 24.43 -5.34 7.13
C ILE A 84 24.70 -5.47 8.63
N GLY A 85 24.35 -6.60 9.26
CA GLY A 85 24.53 -6.83 10.69
C GLY A 85 25.98 -6.79 11.18
N ILE A 86 26.94 -7.08 10.29
CA ILE A 86 28.39 -6.96 10.56
C ILE A 86 28.98 -5.61 10.15
N SER A 87 28.19 -4.75 9.51
CA SER A 87 28.58 -3.39 9.13
C SER A 87 28.41 -2.43 10.32
N PRO A 88 29.02 -1.23 10.30
CA PRO A 88 28.81 -0.23 11.34
C PRO A 88 27.39 0.40 11.32
N TYR A 89 26.50 -0.07 10.45
CA TYR A 89 25.16 0.47 10.29
C TYR A 89 24.09 -0.38 11.00
N PRO A 90 23.17 0.23 11.76
CA PRO A 90 22.14 -0.52 12.44
C PRO A 90 21.13 -1.14 11.46
N LEU A 91 20.89 -2.45 11.62
CA LEU A 91 19.92 -3.22 10.82
C LEU A 91 18.50 -2.62 10.86
N TRP A 92 18.06 -2.14 12.02
CA TRP A 92 16.71 -1.57 12.16
C TRP A 92 16.53 -0.33 11.27
N ALA A 93 17.56 0.49 11.10
CA ALA A 93 17.49 1.69 10.27
C ALA A 93 17.41 1.33 8.78
N TYR A 94 18.05 0.23 8.37
CA TYR A 94 17.95 -0.32 7.01
C TYR A 94 16.51 -0.75 6.71
N VAL A 95 15.93 -1.54 7.62
CA VAL A 95 14.55 -2.03 7.48
C VAL A 95 13.56 -0.87 7.40
N TRP A 96 13.67 0.10 8.32
CA TRP A 96 12.79 1.28 8.31
C TRP A 96 13.00 2.19 7.11
N PHE A 97 14.21 2.25 6.55
CA PHE A 97 14.46 2.98 5.31
C PHE A 97 13.69 2.38 4.14
N LYS A 98 13.74 1.05 3.94
CA LYS A 98 12.98 0.37 2.87
C LYS A 98 11.46 0.51 3.04
N VAL A 99 10.98 0.33 4.27
CA VAL A 99 9.55 0.50 4.60
C VAL A 99 9.12 1.95 4.37
N GLY A 100 9.91 2.92 4.82
CA GLY A 100 9.65 4.35 4.64
C GLY A 100 9.68 4.77 3.16
N PHE A 101 10.59 4.21 2.37
CA PHE A 101 10.65 4.44 0.93
C PHE A 101 9.36 3.95 0.25
N SER A 102 8.95 2.72 0.53
CA SER A 102 7.70 2.15 -0.01
C SER A 102 6.46 2.90 0.46
N PHE A 103 6.48 3.41 1.69
CA PHE A 103 5.43 4.26 2.25
C PHE A 103 5.26 5.57 1.45
N LEU A 104 6.36 6.24 1.10
CA LEU A 104 6.31 7.45 0.28
C LEU A 104 5.80 7.17 -1.14
N LEU A 105 6.20 6.05 -1.74
CA LEU A 105 5.67 5.63 -3.04
C LEU A 105 4.16 5.31 -2.96
N ALA A 106 3.71 4.68 -1.88
CA ALA A 106 2.30 4.38 -1.65
C ALA A 106 1.45 5.65 -1.62
N ILE A 107 1.94 6.73 -0.99
CA ILE A 107 1.24 8.02 -0.98
C ILE A 107 1.09 8.56 -2.40
N GLY A 108 2.18 8.61 -3.17
CA GLY A 108 2.15 9.11 -4.55
C GLY A 108 1.21 8.30 -5.44
N ALA A 109 1.27 6.97 -5.34
CA ALA A 109 0.40 6.08 -6.09
C ALA A 109 -1.07 6.16 -5.64
N GLY A 110 -1.33 6.34 -4.35
CA GLY A 110 -2.67 6.53 -3.81
C GLY A 110 -3.33 7.80 -4.32
N VAL A 111 -2.59 8.92 -4.29
CA VAL A 111 -3.07 10.20 -4.83
C VAL A 111 -3.37 10.07 -6.32
N ALA A 112 -2.46 9.46 -7.07
CA ALA A 112 -2.66 9.26 -8.51
C ALA A 112 -3.85 8.35 -8.81
N LEU A 113 -4.01 7.25 -8.07
CA LEU A 113 -5.15 6.34 -8.23
C LEU A 113 -6.48 7.05 -7.94
N ILE A 114 -6.59 7.77 -6.83
CA ILE A 114 -7.82 8.52 -6.48
C ILE A 114 -8.11 9.58 -7.55
N ALA A 115 -7.12 10.40 -7.91
CA ALA A 115 -7.28 11.48 -8.88
C ALA A 115 -7.65 10.96 -10.29
N LEU A 116 -7.02 9.86 -10.73
CA LEU A 116 -7.29 9.27 -12.05
C LEU A 116 -8.64 8.58 -12.08
N SER A 117 -9.04 7.91 -10.99
CA SER A 117 -10.31 7.19 -10.91
C SER A 117 -11.52 8.12 -11.02
N GLY A 118 -11.44 9.32 -10.45
CA GLY A 118 -12.60 10.19 -10.28
C GLY A 118 -13.69 9.58 -9.39
N ALA A 119 -13.40 8.46 -8.70
CA ALA A 119 -14.38 7.72 -7.91
C ALA A 119 -14.77 8.43 -6.61
N VAL A 120 -13.94 9.38 -6.15
CA VAL A 120 -14.19 10.13 -4.93
C VAL A 120 -14.14 11.63 -5.20
N PRO A 121 -15.24 12.38 -4.96
CA PRO A 121 -15.28 13.82 -5.17
C PRO A 121 -14.59 14.54 -4.00
N MET A 122 -13.26 14.57 -4.00
CA MET A 122 -12.48 15.20 -2.93
C MET A 122 -11.43 16.18 -3.47
N GLY A 123 -11.05 17.16 -2.65
CA GLY A 123 -9.99 18.10 -2.99
C GLY A 123 -8.60 17.44 -2.95
N THR A 124 -7.62 18.03 -3.62
CA THR A 124 -6.24 17.49 -3.67
C THR A 124 -5.64 17.28 -2.27
N GLY A 125 -5.92 18.18 -1.33
CA GLY A 125 -5.45 18.04 0.05
C GLY A 125 -5.99 16.79 0.74
N ASP A 126 -7.29 16.51 0.57
CA ASP A 126 -7.94 15.34 1.14
C ASP A 126 -7.42 14.06 0.49
N MET A 127 -7.15 14.07 -0.83
CA MET A 127 -6.52 12.94 -1.52
C MET A 127 -5.18 12.57 -0.88
N VAL A 128 -4.36 13.57 -0.54
CA VAL A 128 -3.07 13.34 0.13
C VAL A 128 -3.29 12.75 1.52
N LEU A 129 -4.20 13.31 2.32
CA LEU A 129 -4.48 12.82 3.67
C LEU A 129 -5.01 11.37 3.67
N VAL A 130 -5.93 11.06 2.77
CA VAL A 130 -6.46 9.70 2.58
C VAL A 130 -5.35 8.74 2.15
N SER A 131 -4.47 9.18 1.25
CA SER A 131 -3.35 8.35 0.78
C SER A 131 -2.31 8.11 1.88
N ILE A 132 -2.05 9.10 2.75
CA ILE A 132 -1.20 8.92 3.95
C ILE A 132 -1.83 7.92 4.91
N ALA A 133 -3.13 8.06 5.19
CA ALA A 133 -3.85 7.12 6.05
C ALA A 133 -3.81 5.69 5.49
N SER A 134 -4.01 5.56 4.18
CA SER A 134 -3.90 4.27 3.48
C SER A 134 -2.48 3.70 3.52
N ALA A 135 -1.45 4.54 3.35
CA ALA A 135 -0.05 4.13 3.38
C ALA A 135 0.38 3.58 4.76
N ALA A 136 -0.36 3.84 5.84
CA ALA A 136 -0.11 3.19 7.14
C ALA A 136 -0.22 1.65 7.08
N GLN A 137 -0.87 1.11 6.05
CA GLN A 137 -0.88 -0.32 5.76
C GLN A 137 0.51 -0.87 5.36
N VAL A 138 1.40 -0.03 4.81
CA VAL A 138 2.71 -0.45 4.30
C VAL A 138 3.56 -1.17 5.37
N PRO A 139 3.88 -0.56 6.52
CA PRO A 139 4.65 -1.25 7.56
C PRO A 139 3.95 -2.51 8.08
N ILE A 140 2.62 -2.49 8.17
CA ILE A 140 1.83 -3.58 8.75
C ILE A 140 1.88 -4.80 7.84
N VAL A 141 1.59 -4.63 6.55
CA VAL A 141 1.67 -5.72 5.56
C VAL A 141 3.12 -6.19 5.41
N ALA A 142 4.09 -5.27 5.34
CA ALA A 142 5.49 -5.63 5.18
C ALA A 142 6.00 -6.51 6.32
N PHE A 143 5.70 -6.15 7.56
CA PHE A 143 6.12 -6.90 8.73
C PHE A 143 5.32 -8.18 8.94
N LEU A 144 4.02 -8.21 8.61
CA LEU A 144 3.26 -9.46 8.63
C LEU A 144 3.84 -10.48 7.64
N VAL A 145 4.16 -10.06 6.42
CA VAL A 145 4.84 -10.92 5.42
C VAL A 145 6.16 -11.45 5.99
N ASN A 146 7.01 -10.58 6.54
CA ASN A 146 8.32 -10.99 7.05
C ASN A 146 8.28 -11.79 8.36
N ALA A 147 7.26 -11.62 9.19
CA ALA A 147 7.09 -12.33 10.45
C ALA A 147 6.64 -13.79 10.24
N PHE A 148 5.81 -14.05 9.23
CA PHE A 148 5.21 -15.36 9.01
C PHE A 148 5.77 -16.13 7.81
N ALA A 149 6.40 -15.47 6.85
CA ALA A 149 7.03 -16.17 5.72
C ALA A 149 8.50 -16.46 5.99
N THR A 150 8.96 -17.65 5.63
CA THR A 150 10.39 -18.03 5.63
C THR A 150 11.03 -17.93 4.25
N ASN A 151 10.23 -17.93 3.18
CA ASN A 151 10.66 -17.88 1.78
C ASN A 151 9.62 -17.18 0.91
N LYS A 152 9.97 -16.89 -0.35
CA LYS A 152 9.07 -16.24 -1.34
C LYS A 152 7.70 -16.90 -1.53
N VAL A 153 7.63 -18.23 -1.51
CA VAL A 153 6.36 -18.96 -1.72
C VAL A 153 5.43 -18.72 -0.55
N GLU A 154 5.93 -18.85 0.68
CA GLU A 154 5.20 -18.47 1.90
C GLU A 154 4.88 -16.98 1.93
N GLY A 155 5.76 -16.13 1.39
CA GLY A 155 5.54 -14.69 1.24
C GLY A 155 4.26 -14.38 0.47
N PHE A 156 4.02 -15.08 -0.64
CA PHE A 156 2.77 -14.95 -1.40
C PHE A 156 1.54 -15.43 -0.65
N VAL A 157 1.66 -16.52 0.11
CA VAL A 157 0.56 -17.03 0.94
C VAL A 157 0.20 -16.03 2.02
N THR A 158 1.20 -15.54 2.76
CA THR A 158 1.02 -14.55 3.82
C THR A 158 0.49 -13.24 3.28
N MET A 159 1.03 -12.72 2.17
CA MET A 159 0.51 -11.51 1.52
C MET A 159 -0.97 -11.65 1.17
N LYS A 160 -1.38 -12.76 0.55
CA LYS A 160 -2.79 -13.02 0.26
C LYS A 160 -3.64 -13.08 1.52
N ALA A 161 -3.15 -13.72 2.58
CA ALA A 161 -3.82 -13.76 3.87
C ALA A 161 -4.00 -12.36 4.47
N THR A 162 -2.98 -11.50 4.40
CA THR A 162 -3.09 -10.09 4.83
C THR A 162 -4.07 -9.29 3.97
N GLY A 163 -4.31 -9.69 2.72
CA GLY A 163 -5.33 -9.08 1.86
C GLY A 163 -6.75 -9.22 2.41
N PHE A 164 -7.03 -10.23 3.24
CA PHE A 164 -8.33 -10.33 3.93
C PHE A 164 -8.55 -9.19 4.93
N LEU A 165 -7.49 -8.53 5.41
CA LEU A 165 -7.62 -7.34 6.24
C LEU A 165 -8.32 -6.18 5.50
N LEU A 166 -8.34 -6.19 4.16
CA LEU A 166 -9.07 -5.21 3.35
C LEU A 166 -10.58 -5.42 3.40
N LEU A 167 -11.07 -6.61 3.76
CA LEU A 167 -12.51 -6.84 3.88
C LEU A 167 -13.13 -6.06 5.04
N PHE A 168 -12.37 -5.80 6.10
CA PHE A 168 -12.83 -5.03 7.25
C PHE A 168 -13.19 -3.58 6.89
N PRO A 169 -12.28 -2.76 6.30
CA PRO A 169 -12.62 -1.40 5.92
C PRO A 169 -13.69 -1.33 4.82
N ILE A 170 -13.73 -2.31 3.90
CA ILE A 170 -14.82 -2.42 2.92
C ILE A 170 -16.16 -2.72 3.60
N GLY A 171 -16.21 -3.64 4.56
CA GLY A 171 -17.41 -3.91 5.35
C GLY A 171 -17.83 -2.71 6.20
N GLY A 172 -16.86 -2.02 6.80
CA GLY A 172 -17.07 -0.82 7.60
C GLY A 172 -17.69 0.35 6.84
N TYR A 173 -17.56 0.38 5.51
CA TYR A 173 -18.22 1.37 4.64
C TYR A 173 -19.75 1.32 4.72
N PHE A 174 -20.35 0.19 5.12
CA PHE A 174 -21.81 0.08 5.21
C PHE A 174 -22.37 0.49 6.58
N PHE A 175 -21.51 0.81 7.56
CA PHE A 175 -21.91 1.15 8.91
C PHE A 175 -21.60 2.62 9.22
N LEU A 176 -22.61 3.32 9.74
CA LEU A 176 -22.53 4.70 10.24
C LEU A 176 -22.82 4.78 11.75
N ASP A 177 -23.19 3.66 12.36
CA ASP A 177 -23.45 3.51 13.79
C ASP A 177 -22.21 2.98 14.53
N ALA A 178 -22.32 2.79 15.85
CA ALA A 178 -21.21 2.33 16.70
C ALA A 178 -20.57 1.00 16.27
N LYS A 179 -21.22 0.23 15.40
CA LYS A 179 -20.67 -1.00 14.81
C LYS A 179 -19.46 -0.74 13.91
N GLU A 180 -19.29 0.49 13.40
CA GLU A 180 -18.12 0.87 12.60
C GLU A 180 -16.79 0.58 13.33
N TRP A 181 -16.77 0.70 14.65
CA TRP A 181 -15.58 0.50 15.49
C TRP A 181 -15.08 -0.95 15.50
N LEU A 182 -15.92 -1.93 15.16
CA LEU A 182 -15.49 -3.33 15.01
C LEU A 182 -14.50 -3.49 13.85
N PHE A 183 -14.54 -2.58 12.88
CA PHE A 183 -13.68 -2.60 11.69
C PHE A 183 -12.43 -1.74 11.85
N ALA A 184 -12.30 -0.97 12.93
CA ALA A 184 -11.19 -0.04 13.18
C ALA A 184 -9.85 -0.73 13.47
N ILE A 185 -9.85 -2.05 13.72
CA ILE A 185 -8.63 -2.85 13.87
C ILE A 185 -7.81 -2.91 12.59
N ALA A 186 -8.46 -2.81 11.42
CA ALA A 186 -7.79 -2.84 10.14
C ALA A 186 -7.22 -1.45 9.82
N PRO A 187 -5.95 -1.33 9.41
CA PRO A 187 -5.31 -0.01 9.25
C PRO A 187 -5.97 0.82 8.16
N GLY A 188 -6.53 0.16 7.14
CA GLY A 188 -7.31 0.79 6.08
C GLY A 188 -8.63 1.43 6.53
N HIS A 189 -9.12 1.14 7.76
CA HIS A 189 -10.41 1.65 8.23
C HIS A 189 -10.52 3.17 8.12
N TRP A 190 -9.49 3.90 8.55
CA TRP A 190 -9.49 5.35 8.55
C TRP A 190 -9.57 5.95 7.14
N ALA A 191 -8.86 5.35 6.18
CA ALA A 191 -8.95 5.76 4.78
C ALA A 191 -10.35 5.50 4.20
N ALA A 192 -10.95 4.34 4.51
CA ALA A 192 -12.30 4.03 4.07
C ALA A 192 -13.36 4.98 4.65
N LYS A 193 -13.23 5.34 5.94
CA LYS A 193 -14.15 6.30 6.58
C LYS A 193 -14.01 7.72 6.04
N ALA A 194 -12.81 8.13 5.68
CA ALA A 194 -12.59 9.43 5.04
C ALA A 194 -13.29 9.49 3.67
N VAL A 195 -13.23 8.41 2.89
CA VAL A 195 -13.94 8.29 1.61
C VAL A 195 -15.46 8.19 1.78
N GLN A 196 -15.95 7.52 2.82
CA GLN A 196 -17.40 7.41 3.05
C GLN A 196 -18.05 8.76 3.39
N ARG A 197 -17.28 9.70 3.96
CA ARG A 197 -17.77 11.01 4.43
C ARG A 197 -17.42 12.18 3.50
N SER A 198 -16.78 11.90 2.36
CA SER A 198 -16.43 12.90 1.33
C SER A 198 -17.57 13.17 0.36
#